data_AF-A0A970UIC1-F1
#
_entry.id   AF-A0A970UIC1-F1
#
_cell.length_a   1.000
_cell.length_b   1.000
_cell.length_c   1.000
_cell.angle_alpha   90.00
_cell.angle_beta   90.00
_cell.angle_gamma   90.00
#
_symmetry.space_group_name_H-M   'P 1'
#
loop_
_entity.id
_entity.type
_entity.pdbx_description
1 polymer ?
#
loop_
_entity_poly.entity_id
_entity_poly.type
_entity_poly.pdbx_seq_one_letter_code
_entity_poly.pdbx_strand_id
1 'polypeptide(L)'
;MEHVSAIITHFIRQNMEERGLALYFTDDDKLLAMDDAFVTHFQFDLAFSDNDFTCQVLSMGAKGMEFRKRFNVAWTNAGGIREFMEFVKEMKEVACE
;
A
#
# COMPACT_ATOMS: atom_id res chain seq x y z
N MET A 1 6.30 -22.00 1.72
CA MET A 1 5.02 -21.59 2.33
C MET A 1 4.88 -20.12 1.94
N GLU A 2 3.90 -19.75 1.12
CA GLU A 2 3.67 -18.33 0.87
C GLU A 2 3.27 -17.68 2.19
N HIS A 3 4.15 -16.83 2.72
CA HIS A 3 3.90 -16.11 3.96
C HIS A 3 2.69 -15.19 3.76
N VAL A 4 1.89 -14.93 4.79
CA VAL A 4 0.72 -14.04 4.70
C VAL A 4 1.12 -12.64 4.17
N SER A 5 2.38 -12.23 4.34
CA SER A 5 2.99 -11.06 3.71
C SER A 5 2.93 -11.07 2.16
N ALA A 6 3.05 -12.24 1.52
CA ALA A 6 2.88 -12.40 0.08
C ALA A 6 1.44 -12.10 -0.36
N ILE A 7 0.44 -12.46 0.45
CA ILE A 7 -0.97 -12.15 0.16
C ILE A 7 -1.19 -10.63 0.19
N ILE A 8 -0.66 -9.95 1.21
CA ILE A 8 -0.78 -8.48 1.33
C ILE A 8 -0.10 -7.77 0.17
N THR A 9 1.15 -8.13 -0.13
CA THR A 9 1.91 -7.50 -1.23
C THR A 9 1.30 -7.79 -2.60
N HIS A 10 0.81 -9.02 -2.84
CA HIS A 10 0.11 -9.37 -4.08
C HIS A 10 -1.19 -8.59 -4.24
N PHE A 11 -1.97 -8.44 -3.16
CA PHE A 11 -3.22 -7.68 -3.22
C PHE A 11 -2.97 -6.20 -3.57
N ILE A 12 -1.95 -5.57 -2.96
CA ILE A 12 -1.54 -4.21 -3.31
C ILE A 12 -1.15 -4.15 -4.78
N ARG A 13 -0.33 -5.10 -5.24
CA ARG A 13 0.12 -5.18 -6.64
C ARG A 13 -1.05 -5.21 -7.62
N GLN A 14 -1.96 -6.16 -7.47
CA GLN A 14 -3.11 -6.28 -8.37
C GLN A 14 -3.93 -4.99 -8.41
N ASN A 15 -4.21 -4.38 -7.25
CA ASN A 15 -5.00 -3.15 -7.21
C ASN A 15 -4.30 -1.94 -7.84
N MET A 16 -2.97 -1.87 -7.77
CA MET A 16 -2.20 -0.79 -8.40
C MET A 16 -2.07 -1.02 -9.91
N GLU A 17 -1.82 -2.25 -10.34
CA GLU A 17 -1.73 -2.62 -11.76
C GLU A 17 -3.07 -2.41 -12.48
N GLU A 18 -4.21 -2.71 -11.83
CA GLU A 18 -5.55 -2.38 -12.35
C GLU A 18 -5.78 -0.88 -12.57
N ARG A 19 -4.99 -0.02 -11.93
CA ARG A 19 -5.01 1.44 -12.08
C ARG A 19 -3.96 1.95 -13.08
N GLY A 20 -3.23 1.05 -13.73
CA GLY A 20 -2.13 1.42 -14.64
C GLY A 20 -0.86 1.84 -13.92
N LEU A 21 -0.69 1.46 -12.65
CA LEU A 21 0.51 1.77 -11.86
C LEU A 21 1.39 0.53 -11.67
N ALA A 22 2.68 0.67 -11.94
CA ALA A 22 3.67 -0.37 -11.67
C ALA A 22 4.18 -0.26 -10.22
N LEU A 23 4.39 -1.41 -9.56
CA LEU A 23 4.98 -1.46 -8.23
C LEU A 23 6.50 -1.65 -8.28
N TYR A 24 7.21 -0.80 -7.55
CA TYR A 24 8.65 -0.88 -7.33
C TYR A 24 8.94 -1.08 -5.84
N PHE A 25 9.77 -2.07 -5.54
CA PHE A 25 10.31 -2.27 -4.19
C PHE A 25 11.59 -1.45 -4.03
N THR A 26 11.69 -0.73 -2.94
CA THR A 26 12.92 -0.05 -2.52
C THR A 26 13.70 -0.92 -1.54
N ASP A 27 14.98 -0.61 -1.34
CA ASP A 27 15.83 -1.29 -0.36
C ASP A 27 15.37 -1.08 1.09
N ASP A 28 14.52 -0.07 1.35
CA ASP A 28 13.94 0.25 2.67
C ASP A 28 12.57 -0.42 2.93
N ASP A 29 12.26 -1.53 2.24
CA ASP A 29 10.96 -2.24 2.33
C ASP A 29 9.73 -1.39 1.94
N LYS A 30 9.92 -0.28 1.21
CA LYS A 30 8.83 0.54 0.69
C LYS A 30 8.39 0.04 -0.67
N LEU A 31 7.08 0.06 -0.89
CA LEU A 31 6.43 -0.15 -2.17
C LEU A 31 6.00 1.18 -2.77
N LEU A 32 6.51 1.51 -3.95
CA LEU A 32 6.12 2.69 -4.71
C LEU A 32 5.23 2.27 -5.89
N ALA A 33 4.02 2.81 -5.96
CA ALA A 33 3.14 2.67 -7.11
C ALA A 33 3.36 3.88 -8.04
N MET A 34 3.90 3.61 -9.24
CA MET A 34 4.36 4.63 -10.17
C MET A 34 3.69 4.50 -11.53
N ASP A 35 3.49 5.62 -12.22
CA ASP A 35 3.05 5.64 -13.61
C ASP A 35 4.23 5.45 -14.59
N ASP A 36 3.94 5.49 -15.89
CA ASP A 36 4.93 5.36 -16.97
C ASP A 36 5.93 6.54 -17.02
N ALA A 37 5.63 7.65 -16.36
CA ALA A 37 6.50 8.82 -16.23
C ALA A 37 7.40 8.75 -14.97
N PHE A 38 7.38 7.62 -14.24
CA PHE A 38 8.08 7.43 -12.97
C PHE A 38 7.63 8.43 -11.89
N VAL A 39 6.38 8.88 -11.94
CA VAL A 39 5.76 9.67 -10.86
C VAL A 39 5.17 8.70 -9.86
N THR A 40 5.49 8.85 -8.58
CA THR A 40 4.89 8.04 -7.50
C THR A 40 3.50 8.57 -7.16
N HIS A 41 2.47 7.74 -7.31
CA HIS A 41 1.09 8.06 -6.95
C HIS A 41 0.71 7.56 -5.56
N PHE A 42 1.27 6.41 -5.15
CA PHE A 42 1.09 5.83 -3.82
C PHE A 42 2.40 5.27 -3.30
N GLN A 43 2.60 5.36 -1.98
CA GLN A 43 3.69 4.72 -1.27
C GLN A 43 3.13 3.90 -0.11
N PHE A 44 3.63 2.68 0.05
CA PHE A 44 3.29 1.79 1.16
C PHE A 44 4.57 1.43 1.89
N ASP A 45 4.70 1.89 3.13
CA ASP A 45 5.79 1.53 4.01
C ASP A 45 5.36 0.27 4.79
N LEU A 46 5.78 -0.90 4.30
CA LEU A 46 5.39 -2.19 4.87
C LEU A 46 6.46 -2.68 5.83
N ALA A 47 6.03 -3.16 6.99
CA ALA A 47 6.86 -3.96 7.87
C ALA A 47 6.09 -5.21 8.29
N PHE A 48 6.72 -6.36 8.16
CA PHE A 48 6.14 -7.65 8.51
C PHE A 48 6.84 -8.23 9.73
N SER A 49 6.06 -8.87 10.59
CA SER A 49 6.56 -9.68 11.69
C SER A 49 5.89 -11.05 11.70
N ASP A 50 6.30 -11.92 12.63
CA ASP A 50 5.69 -13.24 12.79
C ASP A 50 4.22 -13.15 13.24
N ASN A 51 3.78 -12.03 13.83
CA ASN A 51 2.47 -11.90 14.46
C ASN A 51 1.58 -10.84 13.80
N ASP A 52 2.16 -9.87 13.09
CA ASP A 52 1.45 -8.73 12.54
C ASP A 52 2.10 -8.17 11.27
N PHE A 53 1.43 -7.20 10.67
CA PHE A 53 2.05 -6.25 9.77
C PHE A 53 1.68 -4.82 10.13
N THR A 54 2.56 -3.91 9.76
CA THR A 54 2.25 -2.49 9.71
C THR A 54 2.37 -1.98 8.30
N CYS A 55 1.49 -1.04 7.94
CA CYS A 55 1.51 -0.38 6.65
C CYS A 55 1.18 1.10 6.83
N GLN A 56 2.11 1.98 6.50
CA GLN A 56 1.82 3.41 6.36
C GLN A 56 1.61 3.70 4.88
N VAL A 57 0.44 4.28 4.56
CA VAL A 57 0.06 4.61 3.18
C VAL A 57 0.15 6.11 2.98
N LEU A 58 0.87 6.52 1.94
CA LEU A 58 0.90 7.88 1.42
C LEU A 58 0.31 7.88 0.00
N SER A 59 -0.29 8.99 -0.40
CA SER A 59 -0.70 9.22 -1.79
C SER A 59 -0.25 10.59 -2.25
N MET A 60 -0.09 10.75 -3.57
CA MET A 60 0.13 12.06 -4.18
C MET A 60 -1.06 12.98 -3.88
N GLY A 61 -0.73 14.22 -3.50
CA GLY A 61 -1.65 15.33 -3.27
C GLY A 61 -1.03 16.65 -3.69
N ALA A 62 -1.68 17.77 -3.35
CA ALA A 62 -1.31 19.10 -3.85
C ALA A 62 0.11 19.54 -3.49
N LYS A 63 0.66 19.05 -2.38
CA LYS A 63 2.00 19.40 -1.89
C LYS A 63 3.02 18.25 -2.03
N GLY A 64 2.68 17.22 -2.81
CA GLY A 64 3.49 16.01 -2.96
C GLY A 64 2.89 14.82 -2.22
N MET A 65 3.74 13.92 -1.72
CA MET A 65 3.30 12.72 -0.99
C MET A 65 2.73 13.09 0.38
N GLU A 66 1.44 12.77 0.58
CA GLU A 66 0.70 13.09 1.80
C GLU A 66 0.30 11.81 2.54
N PHE A 67 0.42 11.82 3.87
CA PHE A 67 -0.01 10.72 4.72
C PHE A 67 -1.53 10.50 4.62
N ARG A 68 -1.94 9.25 4.43
CA ARG A 68 -3.36 8.88 4.35
C ARG A 68 -3.81 8.13 5.58
N LYS A 69 -3.18 7.00 5.86
CA LYS A 69 -3.56 6.13 6.97
C LYS A 69 -2.41 5.23 7.35
N ARG A 70 -2.38 4.82 8.61
CA ARG A 70 -1.49 3.78 9.12
C ARG A 70 -2.32 2.61 9.63
N PHE A 71 -1.87 1.42 9.30
CA PHE A 71 -2.42 0.15 9.75
C PHE A 71 -1.39 -0.56 10.61
N ASN A 72 -1.87 -1.18 11.69
CA ASN A 72 -1.14 -2.14 12.50
C ASN A 72 -2.11 -3.30 12.78
N VAL A 73 -1.88 -4.44 12.15
CA VAL A 73 -2.87 -5.51 12.05
C VAL A 73 -2.19 -6.84 12.35
N ALA A 74 -2.61 -7.46 13.46
CA ALA A 74 -2.23 -8.83 13.77
C ALA A 74 -2.78 -9.82 12.74
N TRP A 75 -2.05 -10.89 12.45
CA TRP A 75 -2.47 -11.94 11.51
C TRP A 75 -3.76 -12.65 11.95
N THR A 76 -4.05 -12.65 13.24
CA THR A 76 -5.29 -13.18 13.82
C THR A 76 -6.49 -12.24 13.69
N ASN A 77 -6.27 -10.98 13.29
CA ASN A 77 -7.32 -9.97 13.11
C ASN A 77 -7.81 -9.93 11.66
N ALA A 78 -8.68 -10.87 11.30
CA ALA A 78 -9.29 -10.92 9.96
C ALA A 78 -10.08 -9.64 9.60
N GLY A 79 -10.69 -8.97 10.58
CA GLY A 79 -11.41 -7.71 10.36
C GLY A 79 -10.48 -6.57 9.95
N GLY A 80 -9.33 -6.45 10.61
CA GLY A 80 -8.30 -5.45 10.26
C GLY A 80 -7.66 -5.72 8.90
N ILE A 81 -7.45 -7.00 8.54
CA ILE A 81 -6.95 -7.38 7.20
C ILE A 81 -7.97 -6.93 6.13
N ARG A 82 -9.25 -7.20 6.36
CA ARG A 82 -10.33 -6.81 5.45
C ARG A 82 -10.43 -5.29 5.30
N GLU A 83 -10.37 -4.55 6.41
CA GLU A 83 -10.39 -3.08 6.41
C GLU A 83 -9.22 -2.52 5.60
N PHE A 84 -8.02 -3.10 5.76
CA PHE A 84 -6.85 -2.72 4.97
C PHE A 84 -7.08 -2.96 3.47
N MET A 85 -7.59 -4.14 3.09
CA MET A 85 -7.87 -4.47 1.69
C MET A 85 -8.93 -3.57 1.07
N GLU A 86 -10.01 -3.28 1.80
CA GLU A 86 -11.07 -2.36 1.37
C GLU A 86 -10.49 -0.94 1.19
N PHE A 87 -9.65 -0.47 2.13
CA PHE A 87 -8.98 0.82 2.00
C PHE A 87 -8.09 0.90 0.75
N VAL A 88 -7.25 -0.11 0.51
CA VAL A 88 -6.39 -0.16 -0.69
C VAL A 88 -7.23 -0.13 -1.97
N LYS A 89 -8.39 -0.79 -1.97
CA LYS A 89 -9.29 -0.82 -3.12
C LYS A 89 -9.98 0.53 -3.38
N GLU A 90 -10.31 1.27 -2.33
CA GLU A 90 -11.09 2.51 -2.42
C GLU A 90 -10.23 3.79 -2.45
N MET A 91 -8.99 3.72 -2.00
CA MET A 91 -8.14 4.92 -1.92
C MET A 91 -7.92 5.54 -3.29
N LYS A 92 -7.97 6.87 -3.33
CA LYS A 92 -7.66 7.70 -4.49
C LYS A 92 -6.61 8.72 -4.09
N GLU A 93 -5.96 9.29 -5.10
CA GLU A 93 -5.14 10.49 -4.94
C GLU A 93 -5.97 11.61 -4.31
N VAL A 94 -5.29 12.49 -3.59
CA VAL A 94 -5.92 13.69 -3.07
C VAL A 94 -6.07 14.63 -4.26
N ALA A 95 -7.30 15.06 -4.55
CA ALA A 95 -7.54 16.04 -5.60
C ALA A 95 -6.73 17.31 -5.31
N CYS A 96 -5.93 17.75 -6.28
CA CYS A 96 -5.34 19.08 -6.27
C CYS A 96 -6.47 20.08 -6.60
N GLU A 97 -7.03 20.73 -5.58
CA GLU A 97 -7.87 21.93 -5.74
C GLU A 97 -7.02 23.21 -5.78
#